data_AF-A0A1B7VG02-F1
#
_entry.id   AF-A0A1B7VG02-F1
#
_cell.length_a   1.000
_cell.length_b   1.000
_cell.length_c   1.000
_cell.angle_alpha   90.00
_cell.angle_beta   90.00
_cell.angle_gamma   90.00
#
_symmetry.space_group_name_H-M   'P 1'
#
loop_
_entity.id
_entity.type
_entity.pdbx_description
1 polymer ?
#
loop_
_entity_poly.entity_id
_entity_poly.type
_entity_poly.pdbx_seq_one_letter_code
_entity_poly.pdbx_strand_id
1 'polypeptide(L)'
;MVQCDRTEKQKNYSAYHPNIRHDHGHLDDGNGNIDNSKRRSATVGDYTALAYWTATLNVAEKLRPDLIDATDAYRHFLFGRGTTRTINYDRFIESDKSGQTIIQSAAKNILDKARKRHNEFLIDNPGGDIASKSFDLRIDVIPVGSDSSYPYPQTENWQKAIGSHFIWLEAHVNVDVNSSNKTRTFNMQMTLKMEDMYNFNPGAADIVTGTPDSANGRFEITGLANEYLNESTITRTFIVSEPTNSTSNSNDLINVNNPR
;
A
#
# COMPACT_ATOMS: atom_id res chain seq x y z
N MET A 1 9.46 -10.50 -45.92
CA MET A 1 8.26 -10.70 -45.09
C MET A 1 8.75 -11.37 -43.81
N VAL A 2 9.09 -10.58 -42.78
CA VAL A 2 9.69 -11.10 -41.55
C VAL A 2 8.57 -11.37 -40.56
N GLN A 3 8.40 -12.65 -40.26
CA GLN A 3 7.39 -13.16 -39.36
C GLN A 3 7.80 -12.82 -37.93
N CYS A 4 6.99 -11.98 -37.27
CA CYS A 4 7.19 -11.55 -35.91
C CYS A 4 6.62 -12.64 -34.99
N ASP A 5 7.48 -13.53 -34.48
CA ASP A 5 7.08 -14.55 -33.52
C ASP A 5 7.22 -13.96 -32.10
N ARG A 6 6.13 -13.37 -31.60
CA ARG A 6 6.00 -12.97 -30.19
C ARG A 6 5.24 -14.04 -29.43
N THR A 7 5.98 -14.97 -28.85
CA THR A 7 5.54 -15.66 -27.63
C THR A 7 6.64 -15.55 -26.60
N GLU A 8 6.78 -14.35 -26.01
CA GLU A 8 7.50 -14.20 -24.76
C GLU A 8 6.61 -14.80 -23.66
N LYS A 9 6.92 -16.03 -23.28
CA LYS A 9 6.29 -16.69 -22.14
C LYS A 9 6.47 -15.77 -20.93
N GLN A 10 5.36 -15.25 -20.39
CA GLN A 10 5.30 -14.65 -19.06
C GLN A 10 6.06 -15.58 -18.10
N LYS A 11 7.25 -15.15 -17.67
CA LYS A 11 7.94 -15.79 -16.56
C LYS A 11 7.01 -15.69 -15.37
N ASN A 12 6.50 -16.82 -14.91
CA ASN A 12 5.82 -16.94 -13.62
C ASN A 12 6.87 -16.67 -12.53
N TYR A 13 7.13 -15.40 -12.26
CA TYR A 13 7.72 -14.99 -11.00
C TYR A 13 6.69 -15.34 -9.93
N SER A 14 7.04 -16.22 -8.99
CA SER A 14 6.27 -16.40 -7.77
C SER A 14 6.04 -15.01 -7.16
N ALA A 15 4.78 -14.67 -6.86
CA ALA A 15 4.45 -13.37 -6.29
C ALA A 15 5.31 -13.12 -5.05
N TYR A 16 6.16 -12.09 -5.09
CA TYR A 16 6.93 -11.69 -3.92
C TYR A 16 5.98 -11.14 -2.87
N HIS A 17 6.10 -11.69 -1.66
CA HIS A 17 5.47 -11.22 -0.45
C HIS A 17 6.57 -11.13 0.63
N PRO A 18 6.88 -9.93 1.14
CA PRO A 18 7.87 -9.79 2.19
C PRO A 18 7.33 -10.29 3.53
N ASN A 19 8.22 -10.73 4.41
CA ASN A 19 7.83 -11.12 5.76
C ASN A 19 7.47 -9.88 6.59
N ILE A 20 6.17 -9.58 6.68
CA ILE A 20 5.61 -8.47 7.48
C ILE A 20 5.08 -9.04 8.79
N ARG A 21 5.45 -8.40 9.91
CA ARG A 21 4.83 -8.65 11.21
C ARG A 21 3.83 -7.55 11.50
N HIS A 22 2.59 -7.95 11.72
CA HIS A 22 1.51 -7.08 12.14
C HIS A 22 1.35 -7.18 13.66
N ASP A 23 0.96 -6.09 14.31
CA ASP A 23 0.45 -6.19 15.67
C ASP A 23 -0.99 -6.68 15.66
N HIS A 24 -1.44 -7.22 16.80
CA HIS A 24 -2.79 -7.73 17.01
C HIS A 24 -3.59 -6.90 18.02
N GLY A 25 -3.24 -5.61 18.15
CA GLY A 25 -3.91 -4.66 19.05
C GLY A 25 -4.09 -5.19 20.47
N HIS A 26 -5.34 -5.28 20.91
CA HIS A 26 -5.70 -5.79 22.24
C HIS A 26 -5.35 -7.26 22.49
N LEU A 27 -5.12 -8.04 21.43
CA LEU A 27 -4.72 -9.45 21.51
C LEU A 27 -3.22 -9.67 21.30
N ASP A 28 -2.40 -8.63 21.11
CA ASP A 28 -0.97 -8.80 20.79
C ASP A 28 -0.14 -9.36 21.96
N ASP A 29 0.75 -10.33 21.73
CA ASP A 29 1.65 -10.91 22.75
C ASP A 29 2.94 -10.10 22.99
N GLY A 30 3.10 -8.96 22.33
CA GLY A 30 4.30 -8.12 22.30
C GLY A 30 5.34 -8.54 21.25
N ASN A 31 5.10 -9.63 20.53
CA ASN A 31 5.99 -10.18 19.49
C ASN A 31 5.33 -10.30 18.11
N GLY A 32 4.11 -9.76 17.96
CA GLY A 32 3.31 -9.84 16.74
C GLY A 32 2.58 -11.18 16.57
N ASN A 33 2.19 -11.84 17.68
CA ASN A 33 1.27 -12.97 17.65
C ASN A 33 0.04 -12.70 18.52
N ILE A 34 -1.03 -13.47 18.27
CA ILE A 34 -2.23 -13.46 19.11
C ILE A 34 -1.96 -14.16 20.45
N ASP A 35 -2.07 -13.41 21.54
CA ASP A 35 -2.17 -13.87 22.91
C ASP A 35 -3.61 -14.30 23.25
N ASN A 36 -3.88 -15.59 23.09
CA ASN A 36 -5.19 -16.17 23.43
C ASN A 36 -5.53 -16.09 24.92
N SER A 37 -4.56 -15.84 25.82
CA SER A 37 -4.84 -15.69 27.26
C SER A 37 -5.60 -14.41 27.58
N LYS A 38 -5.54 -13.42 26.68
CA LYS A 38 -6.29 -12.16 26.80
C LYS A 38 -7.77 -12.30 26.47
N ARG A 39 -8.17 -13.40 25.81
CA ARG A 39 -9.56 -13.64 25.44
C ARG A 39 -10.43 -13.94 26.66
N ARG A 40 -11.68 -13.50 26.61
CA ARG A 40 -12.69 -13.83 27.63
C ARG A 40 -14.08 -13.98 27.01
N SER A 41 -15.01 -14.60 27.73
CA SER A 41 -16.41 -14.63 27.32
C SER A 41 -17.03 -13.22 27.31
N ALA A 42 -17.94 -12.98 26.37
CA ALA A 42 -18.73 -11.76 26.30
C ALA A 42 -19.66 -11.62 27.51
N THR A 43 -19.73 -10.42 28.06
CA THR A 43 -20.70 -10.01 29.09
C THR A 43 -21.91 -9.33 28.44
N VAL A 44 -23.00 -9.15 29.20
CA VAL A 44 -24.14 -8.34 28.76
C VAL A 44 -23.71 -6.92 28.34
N GLY A 45 -22.75 -6.34 29.06
CA GLY A 45 -22.21 -5.01 28.71
C GLY A 45 -21.47 -4.97 27.38
N ASP A 46 -20.85 -6.08 26.95
CA ASP A 46 -20.23 -6.18 25.63
C ASP A 46 -21.30 -6.23 24.53
N TYR A 47 -22.37 -7.01 24.72
CA TYR A 47 -23.49 -7.05 23.76
C TYR A 47 -24.21 -5.70 23.64
N THR A 48 -24.41 -4.99 24.75
CA THR A 48 -24.98 -3.63 24.73
C THR A 48 -24.08 -2.66 23.96
N ALA A 49 -22.76 -2.74 24.17
CA ALA A 49 -21.81 -1.92 23.43
C ALA A 49 -21.81 -2.26 21.93
N LEU A 50 -21.87 -3.55 21.57
CA LEU A 50 -21.95 -3.99 20.18
C LEU A 50 -23.21 -3.43 19.50
N ALA A 51 -24.36 -3.48 20.18
CA ALA A 51 -25.60 -2.91 19.67
C ALA A 51 -25.51 -1.39 19.47
N TYR A 52 -24.91 -0.67 20.44
CA TYR A 52 -24.65 0.77 20.33
C TYR A 52 -23.79 1.09 19.10
N TRP A 53 -22.64 0.42 18.96
CA TRP A 53 -21.73 0.71 17.85
C TRP A 53 -22.28 0.28 16.49
N THR A 54 -23.05 -0.81 16.43
CA THR A 54 -23.78 -1.20 15.22
C THR A 54 -24.78 -0.12 14.81
N ALA A 55 -25.53 0.45 15.76
CA ALA A 55 -26.45 1.54 15.48
C ALA A 55 -25.72 2.80 15.01
N THR A 56 -24.61 3.16 15.67
CA THR A 56 -23.74 4.30 15.27
C THR A 56 -23.20 4.12 13.86
N LEU A 57 -22.73 2.92 13.51
CA LEU A 57 -22.26 2.58 12.16
C LEU A 57 -23.37 2.79 11.11
N ASN A 58 -24.56 2.23 11.34
CA ASN A 58 -25.69 2.38 10.41
C ASN A 58 -26.07 3.85 10.18
N VAL A 59 -25.97 4.68 11.22
CA VAL A 59 -26.22 6.13 11.11
C VAL A 59 -25.10 6.81 10.32
N ALA A 60 -23.83 6.48 10.60
CA ALA A 60 -22.68 7.03 9.89
C ALA A 60 -22.71 6.69 8.40
N GLU A 61 -22.98 5.44 8.01
CA GLU A 61 -23.10 5.04 6.60
C GLU A 61 -24.13 5.85 5.82
N LYS A 62 -25.18 6.32 6.50
CA LYS A 62 -26.24 7.13 5.89
C LYS A 62 -25.93 8.63 5.87
N LEU A 63 -25.30 9.15 6.93
CA LEU A 63 -25.15 10.58 7.16
C LEU A 63 -23.74 11.12 6.91
N ARG A 64 -22.74 10.22 6.79
CA ARG A 64 -21.33 10.53 6.54
C ARG A 64 -20.83 9.78 5.30
N PRO A 65 -21.33 10.12 4.10
CA PRO A 65 -20.86 9.51 2.85
C PRO A 65 -19.37 9.77 2.59
N ASP A 66 -18.80 10.79 3.25
CA ASP A 66 -17.36 11.06 3.27
C ASP A 66 -16.54 10.01 4.01
N LEU A 67 -17.16 9.15 4.83
CA LEU A 67 -16.54 8.06 5.61
C LEU A 67 -16.80 6.67 5.02
N ILE A 68 -17.04 6.55 3.71
CA ILE A 68 -17.44 5.28 3.10
C ILE A 68 -16.43 4.16 3.33
N ASP A 69 -15.13 4.41 3.18
CA ASP A 69 -14.10 3.36 3.36
C ASP A 69 -13.91 3.02 4.84
N ALA A 70 -14.03 4.01 5.74
CA ALA A 70 -13.97 3.83 7.18
C ALA A 70 -15.15 2.99 7.69
N THR A 71 -16.36 3.29 7.24
CA THR A 71 -17.57 2.57 7.63
C THR A 71 -17.58 1.15 7.06
N ASP A 72 -17.14 0.96 5.82
CA ASP A 72 -16.94 -0.38 5.25
C ASP A 72 -15.91 -1.19 6.04
N ALA A 73 -14.79 -0.57 6.46
CA ALA A 73 -13.77 -1.23 7.25
C ALA A 73 -14.31 -1.64 8.63
N TYR A 74 -15.02 -0.73 9.32
CA TYR A 74 -15.59 -1.02 10.63
C TYR A 74 -16.75 -2.03 10.55
N ARG A 75 -17.56 -2.00 9.49
CA ARG A 75 -18.57 -3.04 9.23
C ARG A 75 -17.93 -4.41 9.10
N HIS A 76 -16.82 -4.49 8.37
CA HIS A 76 -16.09 -5.74 8.18
C HIS A 76 -15.43 -6.23 9.47
N PHE A 77 -14.94 -5.33 10.32
CA PHE A 77 -14.48 -5.69 11.67
C PHE A 77 -15.59 -6.38 12.48
N LEU A 78 -16.79 -5.79 12.51
CA LEU A 78 -17.93 -6.32 13.28
C LEU A 78 -18.48 -7.63 12.71
N PHE A 79 -18.57 -7.77 11.39
CA PHE A 79 -19.35 -8.83 10.75
C PHE A 79 -18.59 -9.70 9.76
N GLY A 80 -17.37 -9.31 9.38
CA GLY A 80 -16.51 -9.99 8.40
C GLY A 80 -15.78 -11.22 8.95
N ARG A 81 -15.89 -11.50 10.26
CA ARG A 81 -15.36 -12.75 10.87
C ARG A 81 -13.86 -12.97 10.65
N GLY A 82 -13.08 -11.90 10.55
CA GLY A 82 -11.64 -11.97 10.40
C GLY A 82 -11.16 -12.34 9.00
N THR A 83 -12.05 -12.43 8.00
CA THR A 83 -11.63 -12.73 6.64
C THR A 83 -10.85 -11.55 6.06
N THR A 84 -9.82 -11.82 5.25
CA THR A 84 -9.12 -10.79 4.50
C THR A 84 -10.09 -9.93 3.68
N ARG A 85 -9.86 -8.62 3.65
CA ARG A 85 -10.65 -7.65 2.88
C ARG A 85 -9.77 -6.99 1.84
N THR A 86 -10.20 -7.01 0.59
CA THR A 86 -9.57 -6.20 -0.46
C THR A 86 -10.07 -4.77 -0.38
N ILE A 87 -9.16 -3.80 -0.30
CA ILE A 87 -9.50 -2.38 -0.28
C ILE A 87 -9.26 -1.72 -1.64
N ASN A 88 -9.97 -0.63 -1.90
CA ASN A 88 -9.76 0.19 -3.10
C ASN A 88 -8.64 1.22 -2.86
N TYR A 89 -7.39 0.79 -3.02
CA TYR A 89 -6.24 1.66 -2.82
C TYR A 89 -6.11 2.76 -3.88
N ASP A 90 -6.70 2.57 -5.07
CA ASP A 90 -6.80 3.63 -6.08
C ASP A 90 -7.63 4.81 -5.56
N ARG A 91 -8.74 4.55 -4.86
CA ARG A 91 -9.54 5.59 -4.21
C ARG A 91 -8.75 6.34 -3.15
N PHE A 92 -7.90 5.65 -2.38
CA PHE A 92 -7.00 6.30 -1.43
C PHE A 92 -6.05 7.28 -2.12
N ILE A 93 -5.42 6.86 -3.21
CA ILE A 93 -4.54 7.70 -4.02
C ILE A 93 -5.28 8.90 -4.60
N GLU A 94 -6.53 8.74 -5.01
CA GLU A 94 -7.31 9.82 -5.62
C GLU A 94 -7.83 10.83 -4.61
N SER A 95 -8.31 10.36 -3.46
CA SER A 95 -9.07 11.17 -2.50
C SER A 95 -8.28 11.65 -1.30
N ASP A 96 -7.09 11.09 -1.02
CA ASP A 96 -6.24 11.50 0.11
C ASP A 96 -4.91 12.06 -0.36
N LYS A 97 -4.49 13.19 0.22
CA LYS A 97 -3.23 13.83 -0.15
C LYS A 97 -2.02 12.95 0.16
N SER A 98 -2.10 12.13 1.21
CA SER A 98 -1.04 11.17 1.52
C SER A 98 -0.94 10.07 0.47
N GLY A 99 -2.05 9.55 -0.04
CA GLY A 99 -2.06 8.59 -1.15
C GLY A 99 -1.40 9.14 -2.42
N GLN A 100 -1.67 10.41 -2.76
CA GLN A 100 -1.01 11.10 -3.87
C GLN A 100 0.50 11.21 -3.68
N THR A 101 0.94 11.57 -2.47
CA THR A 101 2.38 11.67 -2.14
C THR A 101 3.05 10.29 -2.20
N ILE A 102 2.41 9.26 -1.65
CA ILE A 102 2.93 7.88 -1.62
C ILE A 102 3.18 7.37 -3.03
N ILE A 103 2.22 7.52 -3.95
CA ILE A 103 2.40 7.00 -5.32
C ILE A 103 3.51 7.74 -6.08
N GLN A 104 3.69 9.04 -5.83
CA GLN A 104 4.79 9.83 -6.40
C GLN A 104 6.15 9.38 -5.85
N SER A 105 6.24 9.19 -4.52
CA SER A 105 7.45 8.67 -3.86
C SER A 105 7.82 7.27 -4.35
N ALA A 106 6.82 6.39 -4.49
CA ALA A 106 7.00 5.03 -5.01
C ALA A 106 7.54 5.04 -6.46
N ALA A 107 6.93 5.85 -7.34
CA ALA A 107 7.39 6.00 -8.72
C ALA A 107 8.82 6.55 -8.79
N LYS A 108 9.15 7.53 -7.94
CA LYS A 108 10.51 8.10 -7.84
C LYS A 108 11.52 7.05 -7.38
N ASN A 109 11.18 6.23 -6.39
CA ASN A 109 12.08 5.20 -5.88
C ASN A 109 12.41 4.15 -6.96
N ILE A 110 11.40 3.69 -7.71
CA ILE A 110 11.58 2.80 -8.86
C ILE A 110 12.46 3.45 -9.93
N LEU A 111 12.19 4.70 -10.29
CA LEU A 111 12.97 5.43 -11.28
C LEU A 111 14.44 5.56 -10.86
N ASP A 112 14.72 5.94 -9.61
CA ASP A 112 16.09 6.09 -9.11
C ASP A 112 16.83 4.74 -9.10
N LYS A 113 16.13 3.65 -8.74
CA LYS A 113 16.68 2.29 -8.81
C LYS A 113 16.93 1.84 -10.25
N ALA A 114 16.03 2.16 -11.18
CA ALA A 114 16.19 1.89 -12.61
C ALA A 114 17.38 2.67 -13.20
N ARG A 115 17.51 3.96 -12.87
CA ARG A 115 18.64 4.82 -13.26
C ARG A 115 19.96 4.23 -12.78
N LYS A 116 20.04 3.84 -11.50
CA LYS A 116 21.23 3.20 -10.93
C LYS A 116 21.58 1.92 -11.68
N ARG A 117 20.60 1.03 -11.88
CA ARG A 117 20.82 -0.25 -12.56
C ARG A 117 21.27 -0.09 -14.01
N HIS A 118 20.69 0.87 -14.72
CA HIS A 118 21.09 1.18 -16.08
C HIS A 118 22.49 1.82 -16.13
N ASN A 119 22.82 2.73 -15.21
CA ASN A 119 24.17 3.31 -15.13
C ASN A 119 25.25 2.26 -14.89
N GLU A 120 25.01 1.31 -13.97
CA GLU A 120 25.91 0.16 -13.74
C GLU A 120 26.12 -0.65 -15.03
N PHE A 121 25.03 -0.95 -15.75
CA PHE A 121 25.11 -1.65 -17.04
C PHE A 121 25.96 -0.89 -18.06
N LEU A 122 25.84 0.44 -18.15
CA LEU A 122 26.66 1.25 -19.06
C LEU A 122 28.15 1.23 -18.69
N ILE A 123 28.48 1.27 -17.39
CA ILE A 123 29.86 1.18 -16.91
C ILE A 123 30.49 -0.16 -17.24
N ASP A 124 29.74 -1.26 -17.09
CA ASP A 124 30.20 -2.62 -17.37
C ASP A 124 30.34 -2.91 -18.87
N ASN A 125 29.81 -2.03 -19.75
CA ASN A 125 29.84 -2.19 -21.20
C ASN A 125 30.44 -0.96 -21.91
N PRO A 126 31.71 -0.58 -21.62
CA PRO A 126 32.34 0.60 -22.18
C PRO A 126 32.72 0.35 -23.65
N GLY A 127 31.81 0.69 -24.57
CA GLY A 127 32.01 0.54 -26.02
C GLY A 127 31.05 -0.41 -26.73
N GLY A 128 30.09 -1.01 -26.01
CA GLY A 128 28.94 -1.65 -26.65
C GLY A 128 28.00 -0.60 -27.24
N ASP A 129 27.25 -0.96 -28.29
CA ASP A 129 26.08 -0.17 -28.70
C ASP A 129 25.23 0.08 -27.45
N ILE A 130 24.94 1.36 -27.15
CA ILE A 130 24.09 1.70 -26.01
C ILE A 130 22.70 1.13 -26.31
N ALA A 131 22.47 -0.08 -25.82
CA ALA A 131 21.35 -0.91 -26.20
C ALA A 131 20.21 -0.79 -25.19
N SER A 132 19.00 -0.90 -25.72
CA SER A 132 17.81 -0.94 -24.88
C SER A 132 17.84 -2.16 -23.96
N LYS A 133 17.38 -2.00 -22.72
CA LYS A 133 17.51 -3.04 -21.68
C LYS A 133 16.28 -3.12 -20.80
N SER A 134 15.95 -4.34 -20.38
CA SER A 134 14.87 -4.60 -19.42
C SER A 134 15.41 -5.01 -18.05
N PHE A 135 14.75 -4.54 -16.99
CA PHE A 135 15.06 -4.87 -15.60
C PHE A 135 13.78 -5.20 -14.84
N ASP A 136 13.85 -6.25 -14.01
CA ASP A 136 12.88 -6.49 -12.94
C ASP A 136 13.45 -5.92 -11.65
N LEU A 137 12.70 -5.02 -11.01
CA LEU A 137 13.09 -4.31 -9.80
C LEU A 137 12.12 -4.65 -8.67
N ARG A 138 12.65 -4.67 -7.44
CA ARG A 138 11.87 -4.80 -6.21
C ARG A 138 12.27 -3.73 -5.22
N ILE A 139 11.31 -3.12 -4.54
CA ILE A 139 11.55 -2.35 -3.33
C ILE A 139 10.90 -3.12 -2.19
N ASP A 140 11.70 -3.39 -1.16
CA ASP A 140 11.23 -4.09 0.05
C ASP A 140 10.21 -3.24 0.81
N VAL A 141 9.74 -3.78 1.95
CA VAL A 141 8.71 -3.17 2.78
C VAL A 141 9.02 -1.71 3.10
N ILE A 142 8.04 -0.86 2.84
CA ILE A 142 8.02 0.55 3.21
C ILE A 142 6.88 0.74 4.22
N PRO A 143 7.18 1.19 5.45
CA PRO A 143 6.14 1.61 6.39
C PRO A 143 5.53 2.94 5.94
N VAL A 144 4.21 2.99 5.80
CA VAL A 144 3.45 4.22 5.60
C VAL A 144 3.08 4.79 6.97
N GLY A 145 3.26 6.09 7.14
CA GLY A 145 3.15 6.79 8.42
C GLY A 145 4.50 7.08 9.08
N SER A 146 5.63 6.71 8.45
CA SER A 146 6.97 6.89 9.03
C SER A 146 7.60 8.26 8.78
N ASP A 147 7.34 8.87 7.63
CA ASP A 147 7.99 10.11 7.20
C ASP A 147 7.17 10.87 6.13
N SER A 148 7.71 11.99 5.64
CA SER A 148 7.03 12.86 4.67
C SER A 148 6.94 12.31 3.25
N SER A 149 7.76 11.33 2.88
CA SER A 149 7.69 10.64 1.59
C SER A 149 6.61 9.57 1.58
N TYR A 150 6.34 8.98 2.75
CA TYR A 150 5.27 8.00 2.98
C TYR A 150 4.39 8.42 4.16
N PRO A 151 3.65 9.54 4.03
CA PRO A 151 2.92 10.13 5.15
C PRO A 151 1.70 9.29 5.58
N TYR A 152 1.32 9.42 6.85
CA TYR A 152 0.08 8.86 7.40
C TYR A 152 -1.15 9.43 6.66
N PRO A 153 -2.24 8.67 6.46
CA PRO A 153 -3.47 9.18 5.86
C PRO A 153 -3.96 10.50 6.48
N GLN A 154 -4.42 11.44 5.66
CA GLN A 154 -4.81 12.78 6.15
C GLN A 154 -6.30 12.94 6.42
N THR A 155 -7.15 12.24 5.69
CA THR A 155 -8.60 12.34 5.84
C THR A 155 -9.11 11.37 6.91
N GLU A 156 -10.14 11.77 7.64
CA GLU A 156 -10.78 10.91 8.66
C GLU A 156 -11.17 9.54 8.08
N ASN A 157 -11.65 9.52 6.84
CA ASN A 157 -12.01 8.29 6.12
C ASN A 157 -10.84 7.30 6.06
N TRP A 158 -9.68 7.72 5.56
CA TRP A 158 -8.54 6.82 5.35
C TRP A 158 -7.75 6.56 6.63
N GLN A 159 -7.74 7.50 7.57
CA GLN A 159 -7.19 7.28 8.92
C GLN A 159 -7.89 6.11 9.61
N LYS A 160 -9.22 6.06 9.52
CA LYS A 160 -10.04 5.00 10.11
C LYS A 160 -10.13 3.73 9.28
N ALA A 161 -9.89 3.79 7.97
CA ALA A 161 -10.02 2.64 7.07
C ALA A 161 -8.77 1.77 7.04
N ILE A 162 -7.58 2.39 7.08
CA ILE A 162 -6.29 1.70 6.93
C ILE A 162 -5.15 2.24 7.82
N GLY A 163 -5.24 3.48 8.30
CA GLY A 163 -4.19 4.09 9.14
C GLY A 163 -2.76 3.93 8.59
N SER A 164 -1.83 3.63 9.50
CA SER A 164 -0.44 3.28 9.16
C SER A 164 -0.43 1.85 8.64
N HIS A 165 0.27 1.63 7.53
CA HIS A 165 0.23 0.34 6.84
C HIS A 165 1.55 0.06 6.13
N PHE A 166 1.70 -1.10 5.52
CA PHE A 166 2.90 -1.46 4.77
C PHE A 166 2.62 -1.49 3.28
N ILE A 167 3.59 -1.03 2.49
CA ILE A 167 3.60 -1.21 1.03
C ILE A 167 4.91 -1.87 0.57
N TRP A 168 4.89 -2.52 -0.58
CA TRP A 168 6.10 -2.96 -1.29
C TRP A 168 5.87 -2.91 -2.79
N LEU A 169 6.97 -2.82 -3.54
CA LEU A 169 6.93 -2.53 -4.97
C LEU A 169 7.63 -3.62 -5.77
N GLU A 170 7.00 -4.02 -6.86
CA GLU A 170 7.64 -4.76 -7.95
C GLU A 170 7.52 -3.93 -9.22
N ALA A 171 8.55 -3.87 -10.07
CA ALA A 171 8.45 -3.15 -11.32
C ALA A 171 9.18 -3.86 -12.45
N HIS A 172 8.56 -3.86 -13.62
CA HIS A 172 9.20 -4.20 -14.87
C HIS A 172 9.55 -2.92 -15.63
N VAL A 173 10.82 -2.74 -15.96
CA VAL A 173 11.33 -1.51 -16.56
C VAL A 173 11.98 -1.82 -17.89
N ASN A 174 11.53 -1.17 -18.96
CA ASN A 174 12.18 -1.17 -20.26
C ASN A 174 12.86 0.18 -20.48
N VAL A 175 14.16 0.16 -20.73
CA VAL A 175 14.96 1.35 -21.02
C VAL A 175 15.26 1.37 -22.50
N ASP A 176 14.71 2.35 -23.22
CA ASP A 176 15.02 2.59 -24.63
C ASP A 176 16.10 3.67 -24.72
N VAL A 177 17.18 3.41 -25.46
CA VAL A 177 18.28 4.37 -25.60
C VAL A 177 18.37 4.88 -27.04
N ASN A 178 18.45 6.20 -27.18
CA ASN A 178 18.71 6.87 -28.44
C ASN A 178 20.13 7.44 -28.43
N SER A 179 21.03 6.74 -29.11
CA SER A 179 22.44 7.13 -29.22
C SER A 179 22.66 8.42 -30.02
N SER A 180 21.74 8.77 -30.93
CA SER A 180 21.89 9.96 -31.80
C SER A 180 21.72 11.27 -31.03
N ASN A 181 20.80 11.31 -30.07
CA ASN A 181 20.56 12.49 -29.23
C ASN A 181 21.01 12.30 -27.77
N LYS A 182 21.64 11.16 -27.44
CA LYS A 182 22.14 10.81 -26.10
C LYS A 182 21.03 10.88 -25.04
N THR A 183 19.85 10.35 -25.35
CA THR A 183 18.75 10.22 -24.39
C THR A 183 18.41 8.77 -24.10
N ARG A 184 17.80 8.54 -22.94
CA ARG A 184 17.18 7.26 -22.56
C ARG A 184 15.75 7.49 -22.09
N THR A 185 14.89 6.52 -22.33
CA THR A 185 13.49 6.53 -21.92
C THR A 185 13.20 5.31 -21.08
N PHE A 186 12.76 5.51 -19.85
CA PHE A 186 12.33 4.47 -18.93
C PHE A 186 10.82 4.29 -19.06
N ASN A 187 10.39 3.15 -19.59
CA ASN A 187 9.01 2.69 -19.56
C ASN A 187 8.85 1.74 -18.38
N MET A 188 8.20 2.19 -17.32
CA MET A 188 8.13 1.49 -16.04
C MET A 188 6.68 1.06 -15.76
N GLN A 189 6.46 -0.25 -15.61
CA GLN A 189 5.24 -0.83 -15.07
C GLN A 189 5.51 -1.22 -13.62
N MET A 190 4.96 -0.45 -12.68
CA MET A 190 5.09 -0.68 -11.24
C MET A 190 3.82 -1.32 -10.70
N THR A 191 3.97 -2.41 -9.95
CA THR A 191 2.95 -3.01 -9.09
C THR A 191 3.23 -2.59 -7.66
N LEU A 192 2.29 -1.88 -7.04
CA LEU A 192 2.29 -1.59 -5.61
C LEU A 192 1.34 -2.56 -4.93
N LYS A 193 1.82 -3.20 -3.88
CA LYS A 193 1.03 -4.06 -2.99
C LYS A 193 1.01 -3.44 -1.61
N MET A 194 -0.09 -3.60 -0.88
CA MET A 194 -0.26 -3.06 0.46
C MET A 194 -0.90 -4.07 1.39
N GLU A 195 -0.56 -3.96 2.67
CA GLU A 195 -1.18 -4.69 3.77
C GLU A 195 -1.33 -3.82 5.00
N ASP A 196 -2.44 -4.03 5.71
CA ASP A 196 -2.77 -3.40 6.98
C ASP A 196 -3.52 -4.42 7.85
N MET A 197 -3.15 -4.57 9.12
CA MET A 197 -3.93 -5.36 10.07
C MET A 197 -4.91 -4.43 10.77
N TYR A 198 -6.17 -4.50 10.35
CA TYR A 198 -7.22 -3.69 10.96
C TYR A 198 -7.54 -4.22 12.35
N ASN A 199 -7.14 -3.48 13.38
CA ASN A 199 -7.36 -3.81 14.78
C ASN A 199 -7.57 -2.54 15.63
N PHE A 200 -7.71 -2.70 16.94
CA PHE A 200 -7.78 -1.59 17.90
C PHE A 200 -6.61 -1.65 18.89
N ASN A 201 -5.89 -0.54 19.03
CA ASN A 201 -4.62 -0.48 19.74
C ASN A 201 -4.76 -0.05 21.22
N PRO A 202 -4.24 -0.81 22.19
CA PRO A 202 -4.30 -0.45 23.60
C PRO A 202 -3.68 0.93 23.88
N GLY A 203 -4.47 1.82 24.48
CA GLY A 203 -4.02 3.18 24.84
C GLY A 203 -4.08 4.20 23.70
N ALA A 204 -4.42 3.76 22.48
CA ALA A 204 -4.75 4.65 21.38
C ALA A 204 -6.19 5.15 21.48
N ALA A 205 -6.49 6.18 20.70
CA ALA A 205 -7.82 6.70 20.53
C ALA A 205 -7.98 7.25 19.12
N ASP A 206 -9.22 7.21 18.64
CA ASP A 206 -9.60 7.85 17.40
C ASP A 206 -9.25 9.34 17.40
N ILE A 207 -8.55 9.79 16.36
CA ILE A 207 -8.02 11.16 16.26
C ILE A 207 -9.14 12.21 16.30
N VAL A 208 -10.27 11.94 15.63
CA VAL A 208 -11.35 12.93 15.46
C VAL A 208 -12.31 12.93 16.64
N THR A 209 -12.76 11.77 17.09
CA THR A 209 -13.79 11.65 18.14
C THR A 209 -13.22 11.54 19.54
N GLY A 210 -11.93 11.18 19.68
CA GLY A 210 -11.32 10.84 20.96
C GLY A 210 -11.85 9.53 21.57
N THR A 211 -12.62 8.74 20.82
CA THR A 211 -13.10 7.43 21.28
C THR A 211 -11.88 6.54 21.52
N PRO A 212 -11.68 6.02 22.74
CA PRO A 212 -10.56 5.14 23.01
C PRO A 212 -10.74 3.82 22.25
N ASP A 213 -9.65 3.28 21.73
CA ASP A 213 -9.66 2.03 20.95
C ASP A 213 -10.20 0.86 21.77
N SER A 214 -10.02 0.89 23.10
CA SER A 214 -10.59 -0.08 24.04
C SER A 214 -12.13 -0.16 24.03
N ALA A 215 -12.82 0.88 23.53
CA ALA A 215 -14.26 0.86 23.35
C ALA A 215 -14.71 -0.19 22.32
N ASN A 216 -13.87 -0.48 21.32
CA ASN A 216 -14.12 -1.42 20.23
C ASN A 216 -13.24 -2.67 20.30
N GLY A 217 -11.98 -2.54 20.73
CA GLY A 217 -11.07 -3.70 20.89
C GLY A 217 -11.52 -4.72 21.93
N ARG A 218 -12.44 -4.33 22.82
CA ARG A 218 -13.18 -5.29 23.67
C ARG A 218 -13.91 -6.38 22.87
N PHE A 219 -14.29 -6.10 21.62
CA PHE A 219 -14.98 -7.05 20.76
C PHE A 219 -14.03 -8.13 20.24
N GLU A 220 -12.75 -7.81 20.02
CA GLU A 220 -11.70 -8.78 19.65
C GLU A 220 -11.43 -9.73 20.82
N ILE A 221 -11.28 -9.15 22.01
CA ILE A 221 -11.11 -9.89 23.28
C ILE A 221 -12.25 -10.88 23.51
N THR A 222 -13.48 -10.51 23.14
CA THR A 222 -14.68 -11.33 23.38
C THR A 222 -15.08 -12.22 22.21
N GLY A 223 -14.45 -12.06 21.05
CA GLY A 223 -14.84 -12.73 19.81
C GLY A 223 -16.16 -12.23 19.20
N LEU A 224 -16.66 -11.06 19.65
CA LEU A 224 -17.84 -10.42 19.07
C LEU A 224 -17.55 -9.68 17.76
N ALA A 225 -16.28 -9.34 17.54
CA ALA A 225 -15.72 -8.80 16.30
C ALA A 225 -14.30 -9.36 16.16
N ASN A 226 -13.69 -9.20 14.98
CA ASN A 226 -12.38 -9.78 14.71
C ASN A 226 -11.53 -8.78 13.93
N GLU A 227 -10.27 -8.64 14.35
CA GLU A 227 -9.23 -8.06 13.50
C GLU A 227 -9.14 -8.82 12.17
N TYR A 228 -8.64 -8.16 11.13
CA TYR A 228 -8.49 -8.77 9.81
C TYR A 228 -7.43 -8.05 8.98
N LEU A 229 -6.89 -8.78 8.00
CA LEU A 229 -5.98 -8.22 7.02
C LEU A 229 -6.75 -7.43 5.96
N ASN A 230 -6.43 -6.15 5.80
CA ASN A 230 -6.68 -5.39 4.59
C ASN A 230 -5.53 -5.66 3.59
N GLU A 231 -5.87 -5.89 2.34
CA GLU A 231 -4.87 -6.00 1.26
C GLU A 231 -5.32 -5.25 0.01
N SER A 232 -4.35 -4.83 -0.82
CA SER A 232 -4.63 -4.35 -2.17
C SER A 232 -3.42 -4.50 -3.08
N THR A 233 -3.68 -4.56 -4.38
CA THR A 233 -2.65 -4.55 -5.42
C THR A 233 -3.10 -3.62 -6.53
N ILE A 234 -2.27 -2.63 -6.85
CA ILE A 234 -2.51 -1.69 -7.94
C ILE A 234 -1.32 -1.68 -8.89
N THR A 235 -1.57 -1.37 -10.16
CA THR A 235 -0.51 -1.20 -11.16
C THR A 235 -0.54 0.22 -11.71
N ARG A 236 0.65 0.81 -11.93
CA ARG A 236 0.84 2.09 -12.60
C ARG A 236 1.91 2.00 -13.65
N THR A 237 1.70 2.71 -14.76
CA THR A 237 2.70 2.86 -15.80
C THR A 237 3.14 4.31 -15.89
N PHE A 238 4.44 4.53 -15.92
CA PHE A 238 5.01 5.86 -16.08
C PHE A 238 6.20 5.80 -17.03
N ILE A 239 6.35 6.87 -17.81
CA ILE A 239 7.37 7.00 -18.85
C ILE A 239 8.18 8.25 -18.53
N VAL A 240 9.50 8.11 -18.45
CA VAL A 240 10.41 9.23 -18.19
C VAL A 240 11.54 9.20 -19.21
N SER A 241 11.71 10.28 -19.95
CA SER A 241 12.84 10.47 -20.88
C SER A 241 13.82 11.49 -20.32
N GLU A 242 15.11 11.17 -20.35
CA GLU A 242 16.18 12.01 -19.82
C GLU A 242 17.50 11.85 -20.61
N PRO A 243 18.47 12.77 -20.47
CA PRO A 243 19.81 12.57 -21.01
C PRO A 243 20.48 11.32 -20.41
N THR A 244 21.25 10.58 -21.19
CA THR A 244 21.92 9.33 -20.75
C THR A 244 22.87 9.54 -19.57
N ASN A 245 23.38 10.77 -19.38
CA ASN A 245 24.32 11.15 -18.34
C ASN A 245 23.63 11.73 -17.08
N SER A 246 22.28 11.70 -17.02
CA SER A 246 21.56 12.20 -15.85
C SER A 246 21.90 11.34 -14.63
N THR A 247 22.55 11.94 -13.63
CA THR A 247 22.71 11.35 -12.30
C THR A 247 21.48 11.68 -11.47
N SER A 248 21.20 10.85 -10.45
CA SER A 248 20.04 10.94 -9.55
C SER A 248 19.99 12.27 -8.78
N ASN A 249 19.65 13.38 -9.44
CA ASN A 249 19.49 14.70 -8.83
C ASN A 249 18.52 15.53 -9.69
N SER A 250 17.21 15.38 -9.47
CA SER A 250 16.24 16.45 -9.74
C SER A 250 14.85 16.11 -9.20
N ASN A 251 14.15 17.16 -8.79
CA ASN A 251 12.72 17.21 -8.43
C ASN A 251 11.83 16.98 -9.66
N ASP A 252 12.12 15.96 -10.48
CA ASP A 252 11.33 15.67 -11.67
C ASP A 252 9.93 15.24 -11.24
N LEU A 253 8.94 16.07 -11.59
CA LEU A 253 7.53 15.71 -11.43
C LEU A 253 7.23 14.55 -12.37
N ILE A 254 7.13 13.34 -11.80
CA ILE A 254 6.75 12.15 -12.57
C ILE A 254 5.25 12.24 -12.84
N ASN A 255 4.90 12.27 -14.13
CA ASN A 255 3.49 12.21 -14.54
C ASN A 255 3.01 10.75 -14.40
N VAL A 256 2.40 10.44 -13.26
CA VAL A 256 1.84 9.12 -12.98
C VAL A 256 0.48 9.03 -13.65
N ASN A 257 0.38 8.28 -14.75
CA ASN A 257 -0.89 8.06 -15.44
C ASN A 257 -1.79 7.16 -14.59
N ASN A 258 -2.99 7.64 -14.26
CA ASN A 258 -4.02 6.86 -13.60
C ASN A 258 -4.90 6.21 -14.70
N PRO A 259 -4.80 4.90 -14.96
CA PRO A 259 -5.76 4.25 -15.83
C PRO A 259 -7.15 4.32 -15.15
N ARG A 260 -8.13 4.88 -15.86
CA ARG A 260 -9.54 4.89 -15.47
C ARG A 260 -10.12 3.49 -15.45
#